data_AF-A0A1H9IB47-F1
#
_entry.id   AF-A0A1H9IB47-F1
#
_cell.length_a   1.000
_cell.length_b   1.000
_cell.length_c   1.000
_cell.angle_alpha   90.00
_cell.angle_beta   90.00
_cell.angle_gamma   90.00
#
_symmetry.space_group_name_H-M   'P 1'
#
loop_
_entity.id
_entity.type
_entity.pdbx_description
1 polymer ?
#
loop_
_entity_poly.entity_id
_entity_poly.type
_entity_poly.pdbx_seq_one_letter_code
_entity_poly.pdbx_strand_id
1 'polypeptide(L)'
;MEDKILSREYVMKNGMIFGENFGYGGDDYDSFIVEYDKDNNEYLFTGIIYDCYENGNLAGYYMVKSGIKDGEMVHFYPNGQVKEIKHLDKNTLEGKQKEFYENGVLKLVEYRVLGRLVSFKKYDIQGNILEEKKESMESDLT
;
A
#
# COMPACT_ATOMS: atom_id res chain seq x y z
N MET A 1 -2.65 -17.76 -3.30
CA MET A 1 -2.85 -17.11 -2.00
C MET A 1 -3.73 -15.90 -2.24
N GLU A 2 -4.85 -15.80 -1.53
CA GLU A 2 -5.71 -14.62 -1.54
C GLU A 2 -4.95 -13.45 -0.89
N ASP A 3 -5.13 -12.23 -1.40
CA ASP A 3 -4.57 -11.04 -0.74
C ASP A 3 -5.29 -10.90 0.62
N LYS A 4 -4.54 -10.98 1.73
CA LYS A 4 -5.13 -11.04 3.07
C LYS A 4 -5.26 -9.63 3.63
N ILE A 5 -6.28 -8.92 3.18
CA ILE A 5 -6.58 -7.57 3.64
C ILE A 5 -6.98 -7.59 5.13
N LEU A 6 -6.35 -6.72 5.93
CA LEU A 6 -6.69 -6.56 7.34
C LEU A 6 -8.08 -5.93 7.50
N SER A 7 -8.83 -6.37 8.51
CA SER A 7 -10.16 -5.78 8.78
C SER A 7 -10.02 -4.36 9.34
N ARG A 8 -11.02 -3.51 9.08
CA ARG A 8 -11.10 -2.15 9.65
C ARG A 8 -10.91 -2.14 11.16
N GLU A 9 -11.59 -3.04 11.87
CA GLU A 9 -11.49 -3.16 13.33
C GLU A 9 -10.07 -3.51 13.78
N TYR A 10 -9.42 -4.45 13.09
CA TYR A 10 -8.05 -4.82 13.41
C TYR A 10 -7.08 -3.65 13.19
N VAL A 11 -7.19 -2.96 12.04
CA VAL A 11 -6.36 -1.80 11.71
C VAL A 11 -6.54 -0.70 12.75
N MET A 12 -7.79 -0.35 13.09
CA MET A 12 -8.06 0.72 14.05
C MET A 12 -7.65 0.39 15.47
N LYS A 13 -7.70 -0.90 15.84
CA LYS A 13 -7.30 -1.37 17.18
C LYS A 13 -5.77 -1.48 17.35
N ASN A 14 -5.04 -1.82 16.30
CA ASN A 14 -3.61 -2.14 16.38
C ASN A 14 -2.71 -1.15 15.62
N GLY A 15 -3.29 -0.26 14.83
CA GLY A 15 -2.57 0.77 14.10
C GLY A 15 -2.68 2.13 14.76
N MET A 16 -1.97 3.09 14.19
CA MET A 16 -1.95 4.47 14.64
C MET A 16 -2.43 5.38 13.50
N ILE A 17 -3.23 6.40 13.84
CA ILE A 17 -3.72 7.38 12.87
C ILE A 17 -2.54 8.21 12.33
N PHE A 18 -2.41 8.28 11.01
CA PHE A 18 -1.43 9.11 10.34
C PHE A 18 -1.81 10.60 10.47
N GLY A 19 -0.82 11.46 10.73
CA GLY A 19 -1.03 12.90 10.90
C GLY A 19 -1.36 13.38 12.32
N GLU A 20 -1.76 12.51 13.26
CA GLU A 20 -1.98 12.91 14.66
C GLU A 20 -0.80 12.56 15.59
N ASN A 21 0.03 11.57 15.24
CA ASN A 21 1.11 11.05 16.11
C ASN A 21 2.43 10.74 15.37
N PHE A 22 2.58 11.18 14.13
CA PHE A 22 3.78 10.91 13.32
C PHE A 22 4.37 12.20 12.76
N GLY A 23 5.70 12.29 12.78
CA GLY A 23 6.50 13.20 11.96
C GLY A 23 7.21 12.43 10.85
N TYR A 24 7.71 13.17 9.85
CA TYR A 24 8.80 12.68 9.02
C TYR A 24 10.10 13.05 9.73
N GLY A 25 10.71 12.08 10.41
CA GLY A 25 12.01 12.23 11.06
C GLY A 25 13.13 11.85 10.10
N GLY A 26 14.30 12.45 10.27
CA GLY A 26 15.47 12.22 9.44
C GLY A 26 16.18 13.51 9.08
N ASP A 27 17.36 13.37 8.46
CA ASP A 27 18.11 14.52 7.95
C ASP A 27 17.55 14.98 6.58
N ASP A 28 18.22 15.93 5.93
CA ASP A 28 17.77 16.54 4.67
C ASP A 28 17.55 15.53 3.51
N TYR A 29 17.90 14.25 3.67
CA TYR A 29 17.94 13.25 2.59
C TYR A 29 16.96 12.08 2.74
N ASP A 30 16.62 11.66 3.96
CA ASP A 30 15.73 10.51 4.18
C ASP A 30 14.63 10.83 5.20
N SER A 31 13.38 10.64 4.80
CA SER A 31 12.22 10.77 5.69
C SER A 31 11.75 9.40 6.18
N PHE A 32 11.99 9.11 7.45
CA PHE A 32 11.49 7.92 8.15
C PHE A 32 10.21 8.23 8.93
N ILE A 33 9.38 7.20 9.07
CA ILE A 33 8.21 7.22 9.95
C ILE A 33 8.71 6.93 11.36
N VAL A 34 8.51 7.89 12.26
CA VAL A 34 9.02 7.83 13.63
C VAL A 34 7.92 8.04 14.65
N GLU A 35 8.07 7.40 15.81
CA GLU A 35 7.26 7.66 16.99
C GLU A 35 8.11 8.33 18.07
N TYR A 36 7.47 9.10 18.94
CA TYR A 36 8.13 9.79 20.04
C TYR A 36 7.68 9.21 21.38
N ASP A 37 8.63 9.04 22.30
CA ASP A 37 8.28 8.75 23.69
C ASP A 37 7.83 10.01 24.45
N LYS A 38 7.46 9.82 25.73
CA LYS A 38 7.04 10.89 26.63
C LYS A 38 8.11 11.97 26.89
N ASP A 39 9.37 11.66 26.62
CA ASP A 39 10.52 12.52 26.84
C ASP A 39 10.99 13.16 25.51
N ASN A 40 10.22 12.98 24.43
CA ASN A 40 10.49 13.42 23.05
C ASN A 40 11.69 12.74 22.38
N ASN A 41 12.09 11.55 22.83
CA ASN A 41 13.07 10.76 22.09
C ASN A 41 12.41 10.13 20.86
N GLU A 42 13.11 10.18 19.73
CA GLU A 42 12.65 9.67 18.43
C GLU A 42 13.03 8.20 18.23
N TYR A 43 12.08 7.39 17.74
CA TYR A 43 12.29 5.98 17.41
C TYR A 43 11.70 5.62 16.05
N LEU A 44 12.39 4.76 15.30
CA LEU A 44 11.87 4.23 14.04
C LEU A 44 10.62 3.39 14.29
N PHE A 45 9.50 3.81 13.71
CA PHE A 45 8.22 3.13 13.91
C PHE A 45 8.21 1.75 13.26
N THR A 46 7.57 0.79 13.92
CA THR A 46 7.23 -0.52 13.33
C THR A 46 5.81 -0.88 13.73
N GLY A 47 4.93 -1.03 12.75
CA GLY A 47 3.51 -1.27 13.00
C GLY A 47 2.64 -0.90 11.81
N ILE A 48 1.37 -0.63 12.09
CA ILE A 48 0.39 -0.21 11.08
C ILE A 48 0.12 1.28 11.29
N ILE A 49 0.20 2.06 10.21
CA ILE A 49 -0.35 3.40 10.17
C ILE A 49 -1.59 3.41 9.29
N TYR A 50 -2.57 4.25 9.59
CA TYR A 50 -3.80 4.33 8.82
C TYR A 50 -4.39 5.73 8.78
N ASP A 51 -5.23 5.97 7.77
CA ASP A 51 -5.99 7.20 7.59
C ASP A 51 -7.48 6.92 7.58
N CYS A 52 -8.28 7.91 7.95
CA CYS A 52 -9.73 7.88 7.86
C CYS A 52 -10.26 8.99 6.96
N TYR A 53 -11.37 8.71 6.29
CA TYR A 53 -12.20 9.73 5.68
C TYR A 53 -12.94 10.54 6.75
N GLU A 54 -13.45 11.72 6.39
CA GLU A 54 -14.26 12.57 7.28
C GLU A 54 -15.49 11.84 7.85
N ASN A 55 -16.02 10.85 7.13
CA ASN A 55 -17.13 10.01 7.57
C ASN A 55 -16.73 8.93 8.59
N GLY A 56 -15.45 8.86 9.00
CA GLY A 56 -14.91 7.87 9.93
C GLY A 56 -14.62 6.50 9.33
N ASN A 57 -14.83 6.30 8.03
CA ASN A 57 -14.42 5.07 7.35
C ASN A 57 -12.91 5.03 7.13
N LEU A 58 -12.35 3.82 7.13
CA LEU A 58 -10.94 3.62 6.86
C LEU A 58 -10.65 4.05 5.41
N ALA A 59 -9.77 5.03 5.24
CA ALA A 59 -9.33 5.49 3.92
C ALA A 59 -8.18 4.63 3.40
N GLY A 60 -7.30 4.18 4.28
CA GLY A 60 -6.22 3.27 3.93
C GLY A 60 -5.33 2.91 5.10
N TYR A 61 -4.47 1.92 4.90
CA TYR A 61 -3.44 1.55 5.85
C TYR A 61 -2.13 1.17 5.15
N TYR A 62 -1.03 1.26 5.90
CA TYR A 62 0.32 0.91 5.48
C TYR A 62 1.00 0.08 6.56
N MET A 63 1.69 -0.98 6.15
CA MET A 63 2.64 -1.68 7.02
C MET A 63 3.98 -0.95 7.01
N VAL A 64 4.52 -0.69 8.20
CA VAL A 64 5.78 0.01 8.41
C VAL A 64 6.70 -0.87 9.22
N LYS A 65 7.97 -0.94 8.81
CA LYS A 65 9.02 -1.65 9.50
C LYS A 65 10.26 -0.78 9.53
N SER A 66 10.81 -0.54 10.72
CA SER A 66 12.01 0.29 10.89
C SER A 66 11.91 1.65 10.17
N GLY A 67 10.75 2.28 10.30
CA GLY A 67 10.44 3.61 9.77
C GLY A 67 10.21 3.69 8.26
N ILE A 68 10.22 2.57 7.54
CA ILE A 68 9.92 2.52 6.10
C ILE A 68 8.72 1.64 5.80
N LYS A 69 8.01 1.94 4.71
CA LYS A 69 6.87 1.13 4.26
C LYS A 69 7.39 -0.20 3.71
N ASP A 70 7.05 -1.29 4.37
CA ASP A 70 7.52 -2.64 4.06
C ASP A 70 6.39 -3.61 4.40
N GLY A 71 5.79 -4.19 3.36
CA GLY A 71 4.59 -5.02 3.42
C GLY A 71 3.42 -4.47 2.60
N GLU A 72 2.20 -4.79 3.03
CA GLU A 72 0.99 -4.41 2.33
C GLU A 72 0.59 -2.95 2.59
N MET A 73 0.03 -2.35 1.55
CA MET A 73 -0.61 -1.05 1.56
C MET A 73 -1.97 -1.21 0.88
N VAL A 74 -3.03 -0.76 1.53
CA VAL A 74 -4.40 -0.87 0.99
C VAL A 74 -5.11 0.45 1.15
N HIS A 75 -5.72 0.94 0.08
CA HIS A 75 -6.68 2.04 0.15
C HIS A 75 -8.08 1.54 -0.16
N PHE A 76 -9.05 2.24 0.41
CA PHE A 76 -10.47 1.99 0.22
C PHE A 76 -11.13 3.20 -0.43
N TYR A 77 -12.30 3.02 -1.01
CA TYR A 77 -13.21 4.11 -1.33
C TYR A 77 -13.97 4.54 -0.06
N PRO A 78 -14.58 5.74 -0.04
CA PRO A 78 -15.39 6.20 1.10
C PRO A 78 -16.54 5.27 1.49
N ASN A 79 -17.02 4.44 0.55
CA ASN A 79 -18.03 3.41 0.75
C ASN A 79 -17.48 2.11 1.42
N GLY A 80 -16.18 2.04 1.70
CA GLY A 80 -15.50 0.90 2.32
C GLY A 80 -15.04 -0.20 1.35
N GLN A 81 -15.34 -0.09 0.05
CA GLN A 81 -14.82 -1.03 -0.95
C GLN A 81 -13.34 -0.81 -1.20
N VAL A 82 -12.62 -1.87 -1.53
CA VAL A 82 -11.18 -1.80 -1.82
C VAL A 82 -10.97 -0.97 -3.09
N LYS A 83 -10.04 -0.02 -3.02
CA LYS A 83 -9.63 0.83 -4.14
C LYS A 83 -8.32 0.35 -4.74
N GLU A 84 -7.32 0.07 -3.89
CA GLU A 84 -6.03 -0.43 -4.33
C GLU A 84 -5.41 -1.35 -3.29
N ILE A 85 -4.64 -2.33 -3.76
CA ILE A 85 -3.80 -3.21 -2.96
C ILE A 85 -2.40 -3.12 -3.57
N LYS A 86 -1.44 -2.68 -2.77
CA LYS A 86 -0.04 -2.58 -3.15
C LYS A 86 0.85 -3.35 -2.18
N HIS A 87 1.95 -3.85 -2.70
CA HIS A 87 3.00 -4.54 -1.97
C HIS A 87 4.28 -3.71 -2.09
N LEU A 88 4.85 -3.33 -0.95
CA LEU A 88 6.09 -2.59 -0.86
C LEU A 88 7.18 -3.49 -0.25
N ASP A 89 8.36 -3.50 -0.85
CA ASP A 89 9.61 -3.95 -0.23
C ASP A 89 10.50 -2.72 -0.07
N LYS A 90 10.73 -2.31 1.17
CA LYS A 90 11.54 -1.13 1.54
C LYS A 90 11.22 0.13 0.70
N ASN A 91 10.00 0.65 0.84
CA ASN A 91 9.43 1.78 0.09
C ASN A 91 9.29 1.59 -1.43
N THR A 92 9.68 0.44 -1.98
CA THR A 92 9.62 0.17 -3.42
C THR A 92 8.46 -0.75 -3.74
N LEU A 93 7.65 -0.43 -4.76
CA LEU A 93 6.58 -1.33 -5.20
C LEU A 93 7.14 -2.61 -5.79
N GLU A 94 6.79 -3.75 -5.19
CA GLU A 94 7.32 -5.05 -5.56
C GLU A 94 6.21 -6.09 -5.69
N GLY A 95 6.29 -6.96 -6.69
CA GLY A 95 5.29 -8.00 -6.91
C GLY A 95 3.97 -7.46 -7.46
N LYS A 96 2.87 -8.13 -7.10
CA LYS A 96 1.55 -7.90 -7.70
C LYS A 96 0.81 -6.72 -7.06
N GLN A 97 0.36 -5.79 -7.88
CA GLN A 97 -0.45 -4.64 -7.48
C GLN A 97 -1.84 -4.76 -8.10
N LYS A 98 -2.88 -4.27 -7.42
CA LYS A 98 -4.25 -4.26 -7.93
C LYS A 98 -4.91 -2.92 -7.69
N GLU A 99 -5.72 -2.48 -8.65
CA GLU A 99 -6.68 -1.40 -8.47
C GLU A 99 -8.08 -1.87 -8.88
N PHE A 100 -9.09 -1.28 -8.25
CA PHE A 100 -10.48 -1.63 -8.46
C PHE A 100 -11.30 -0.37 -8.70
N TYR A 101 -12.38 -0.51 -9.47
CA TYR A 101 -13.44 0.48 -9.54
C TYR A 101 -14.25 0.49 -8.24
N GLU A 102 -15.02 1.55 -8.00
CA GLU A 102 -15.83 1.71 -6.79
C GLU A 102 -16.96 0.67 -6.66
N ASN A 103 -17.29 -0.06 -7.74
CA ASN A 103 -18.21 -1.20 -7.73
C ASN A 103 -17.51 -2.54 -7.43
N GLY A 104 -16.20 -2.52 -7.13
CA GLY A 104 -15.39 -3.70 -6.81
C GLY A 104 -14.85 -4.44 -8.03
N VAL A 105 -15.18 -4.01 -9.24
CA VAL A 105 -14.63 -4.62 -10.47
C VAL A 105 -13.14 -4.31 -10.56
N LEU A 106 -12.34 -5.33 -10.84
CA LEU A 106 -10.90 -5.19 -11.06
C LEU A 106 -10.65 -4.23 -12.21
N LYS A 107 -9.86 -3.19 -11.97
CA LYS A 107 -9.52 -2.14 -12.94
C LYS A 107 -8.15 -2.36 -13.56
N LEU A 108 -7.19 -2.76 -12.72
CA LEU A 108 -5.80 -2.90 -13.11
C LEU A 108 -5.13 -3.98 -12.27
N VAL A 109 -4.33 -4.82 -12.92
CA VAL A 109 -3.33 -5.66 -12.27
C VAL A 109 -1.98 -5.31 -12.85
N GLU A 110 -1.00 -5.07 -12.00
CA GLU A 110 0.39 -4.84 -12.39
C GLU A 110 1.30 -5.83 -11.68
N TYR A 111 2.44 -6.13 -12.28
CA TYR A 111 3.51 -6.87 -11.64
C TYR A 111 4.81 -6.07 -11.76
N ARG A 112 5.48 -5.85 -10.63
CA ARG A 112 6.75 -5.13 -10.55
C ARG A 112 7.88 -6.01 -10.01
N VAL A 113 9.08 -5.75 -10.51
CA VAL A 113 10.33 -6.36 -10.03
C VAL A 113 11.39 -5.27 -9.89
N LEU A 114 11.97 -5.12 -8.71
CA LEU A 114 12.87 -4.03 -8.34
C LEU A 114 12.27 -2.65 -8.67
N GLY A 115 10.98 -2.48 -8.40
CA GLY A 115 10.23 -1.25 -8.71
C GLY A 115 9.85 -1.07 -10.19
N ARG A 116 10.36 -1.89 -11.10
CA ARG A 116 10.10 -1.77 -12.55
C ARG A 116 8.84 -2.51 -12.95
N LEU A 117 7.99 -1.89 -13.77
CA LEU A 117 6.80 -2.51 -14.32
C LEU A 117 7.16 -3.60 -15.33
N VAL A 118 6.89 -4.85 -14.99
CA VAL A 118 7.13 -6.02 -15.86
C VAL A 118 5.90 -6.35 -16.69
N SER A 119 4.71 -6.23 -16.11
CA SER A 119 3.47 -6.51 -16.84
C SER A 119 2.29 -5.78 -16.24
N PHE A 120 1.27 -5.56 -17.06
CA PHE A 120 -0.02 -5.08 -16.60
C PHE A 120 -1.17 -5.62 -17.43
N LYS A 121 -2.37 -5.57 -16.83
CA LYS A 121 -3.65 -5.82 -17.49
C LYS A 121 -4.68 -4.84 -16.95
N LYS A 122 -5.29 -4.07 -17.85
CA LYS A 122 -6.36 -3.11 -17.57
C LYS A 122 -7.70 -3.69 -18.00
N TYR A 123 -8.72 -3.33 -17.24
CA TYR A 123 -10.09 -3.75 -17.49
C TYR A 123 -11.02 -2.54 -17.44
N ASP A 124 -12.12 -2.62 -18.18
CA ASP A 124 -13.22 -1.66 -18.08
C ASP A 124 -14.09 -1.95 -16.84
N ILE A 125 -15.09 -1.09 -16.60
CA ILE A 125 -16.01 -1.22 -15.46
C ILE A 125 -16.92 -2.46 -15.52
N GLN A 126 -17.00 -3.13 -16.67
CA GLN A 126 -17.74 -4.39 -16.87
C GLN A 126 -16.83 -5.61 -16.68
N GLY A 127 -15.53 -5.42 -16.53
CA GLY A 127 -14.53 -6.47 -16.36
C GLY A 127 -13.93 -6.98 -17.66
N ASN A 128 -14.21 -6.35 -18.81
CA ASN A 128 -13.59 -6.72 -20.07
C ASN A 128 -12.16 -6.16 -20.14
N ILE A 129 -11.24 -6.92 -20.75
CA ILE A 129 -9.86 -6.48 -20.94
C ILE A 129 -9.83 -5.32 -21.94
N LEU A 130 -9.24 -4.20 -21.53
CA LEU A 130 -8.98 -3.05 -22.39
C LEU A 130 -7.59 -3.11 -23.01
N GLU A 131 -6.60 -3.49 -22.21
CA GLU A 131 -5.18 -3.45 -22.58
C GLU A 131 -4.39 -4.43 -21.72
N GLU A 132 -3.40 -5.08 -22.29
CA GLU A 132 -2.40 -5.84 -21.53
C GLU A 132 -1.01 -5.68 -22.15
N LYS A 133 0.02 -5.68 -21.30
CA LYS A 133 1.43 -5.73 -21.71
C LYS A 133 2.14 -6.71 -20.81
N LYS A 134 3.02 -7.53 -21.38
CA LYS A 134 3.98 -8.34 -20.64
C LYS A 134 5.34 -8.17 -21.28
N GLU A 135 6.32 -7.73 -20.51
CA GLU A 135 7.71 -7.76 -20.97
C GLU A 135 8.18 -9.21 -20.98
N SER A 136 8.77 -9.63 -22.11
CA SER A 136 9.54 -10.86 -22.17
C SER A 136 10.79 -10.65 -21.32
N MET A 137 10.90 -11.36 -20.21
CA MET A 137 12.20 -11.55 -19.58
C MET A 137 13.03 -12.36 -20.57
N GLU A 138 13.97 -11.72 -21.27
CA GLU A 138 14.98 -12.47 -22.03
C GLU A 138 15.89 -13.18 -21.03
N SER A 139 15.47 -14.38 -20.62
CA SER A 139 16.32 -15.35 -19.92
C SER A 139 16.02 -16.79 -20.39
N ASP A 140 15.64 -16.95 -21.66
CA ASP A 140 15.71 -18.24 -22.37
C ASP A 140 17.00 -18.31 -23.24
N LEU A 141 18.03 -17.55 -22.87
CA LEU A 141 19.38 -17.67 -23.41
C LEU A 141 20.34 -18.09 -22.29
N THR A 142 20.24 -19.36 -21.88
CA THR A 142 21.33 -20.35 -21.79
C THR A 142 20.80 -21.66 -21.21
#